data_AF-A0A662WX29-F1
#
_entry.id   AF-A0A662WX29-F1
#
_cell.length_a   1.000
_cell.length_b   1.000
_cell.length_c   1.000
_cell.angle_alpha   90.00
_cell.angle_beta   90.00
_cell.angle_gamma   90.00
#
_symmetry.space_group_name_H-M   'P 1'
#
loop_
_entity.id
_entity.type
_entity.pdbx_description
1 polymer ?
#
loop_
_entity_poly.entity_id
_entity_poly.type
_entity_poly.pdbx_seq_one_letter_code
_entity_poly.pdbx_strand_id
1 'polypeptide(L)'
;MMHRPSNKRKTSSGPQQPVAPAPALVVTTAAGIVCRECLPSHGDALSHVVALLAAFLDPLPRENQLFKACKSGYSVRVIAPLAARDPYPNPFRYNVVQAAARAGHVHILRWLSENDEGRGEWQLASQSAALYGRLETIQWLHENRKDCWSTAVMNLAALKGHLDIVQWLHANREEGCTVEAMDEAASHGHLDVVRWLHENRQEGCTTKAMDCATERGHLEVVKWLQANRDDTSHLP
;
A
#
# COMPACT_ATOMS: atom_id res chain seq x y z
N MET A 1 -49.41 -56.76 9.15
CA MET A 1 -49.85 -55.53 9.86
C MET A 1 -49.61 -55.74 11.36
N MET A 2 -48.85 -54.81 11.96
CA MET A 2 -48.93 -54.33 13.35
C MET A 2 -49.13 -55.33 14.51
N HIS A 3 -48.12 -55.51 15.38
CA HIS A 3 -48.04 -54.82 16.69
C HIS A 3 -46.84 -55.31 17.54
N ARG A 4 -46.12 -54.33 18.08
CA ARG A 4 -45.14 -54.35 19.21
C ARG A 4 -45.83 -54.84 20.53
N PRO A 5 -45.12 -55.21 21.63
CA PRO A 5 -44.19 -54.30 22.31
C PRO A 5 -43.02 -54.85 23.18
N SER A 6 -41.98 -54.00 23.24
CA SER A 6 -41.23 -53.48 24.41
C SER A 6 -40.93 -54.36 25.62
N ASN A 7 -39.64 -54.47 25.97
CA ASN A 7 -39.23 -54.44 27.36
C ASN A 7 -37.98 -53.54 27.59
N LYS A 8 -38.05 -52.76 28.66
CA LYS A 8 -37.16 -51.67 29.06
C LYS A 8 -35.92 -52.22 29.81
N ARG A 9 -34.76 -51.60 29.63
CA ARG A 9 -33.76 -51.44 30.71
C ARG A 9 -33.30 -49.99 30.76
N LYS A 10 -33.64 -49.33 31.87
CA LYS A 10 -33.04 -48.09 32.36
C LYS A 10 -31.98 -48.47 33.39
N THR A 11 -30.76 -47.97 33.27
CA THR A 11 -29.79 -47.60 34.31
C THR A 11 -28.62 -46.94 33.57
N SER A 12 -28.02 -45.80 33.92
CA SER A 12 -28.20 -44.79 34.95
C SER A 12 -27.31 -43.64 34.49
N SER A 13 -27.88 -42.45 34.28
CA SER A 13 -27.18 -41.24 33.90
C SER A 13 -26.50 -40.60 35.12
N GLY A 14 -25.17 -40.64 35.19
CA GLY A 14 -24.39 -39.71 36.02
C GLY A 14 -24.06 -38.46 35.20
N PRO A 15 -23.99 -37.26 35.80
CA PRO A 15 -23.65 -36.05 35.06
C PRO A 15 -22.14 -36.04 34.81
N GLN A 16 -21.71 -36.43 33.60
CA GLN A 16 -20.36 -36.11 33.16
C GLN A 16 -20.31 -34.63 32.78
N GLN A 17 -19.57 -33.88 33.58
CA GLN A 17 -19.27 -32.46 33.45
C GLN A 17 -18.76 -32.13 32.03
N PRO A 18 -18.98 -30.89 31.53
CA PRO A 18 -18.39 -30.45 30.28
C PRO A 18 -16.86 -30.53 30.40
N VAL A 19 -16.26 -31.44 29.64
CA VAL A 19 -14.80 -31.50 29.49
C VAL A 19 -14.37 -30.18 28.87
N ALA A 20 -13.70 -29.33 29.64
CA ALA A 20 -13.14 -28.09 29.15
C ALA A 20 -12.19 -28.40 27.97
N PRO A 21 -12.23 -27.63 26.87
CA PRO A 21 -11.28 -27.82 25.78
C PRO A 21 -9.86 -27.69 26.33
N ALA A 22 -9.02 -28.70 26.08
CA ALA A 22 -7.61 -28.67 26.45
C ALA A 22 -6.98 -27.36 25.94
N PRO A 23 -6.12 -26.70 26.74
CA PRO A 23 -5.61 -25.39 26.37
C PRO A 23 -4.80 -25.53 25.09
N ALA A 24 -5.16 -24.76 24.06
CA ALA A 24 -4.47 -24.65 22.77
C ALA A 24 -3.04 -24.05 22.87
N LEU A 25 -2.44 -24.08 24.05
CA LEU A 25 -1.17 -23.46 24.43
C LEU A 25 0.03 -24.42 24.44
N VAL A 26 -0.17 -25.72 24.15
CA VAL A 26 0.93 -26.71 24.30
C VAL A 26 1.73 -26.93 23.02
N VAL A 27 1.16 -26.68 21.83
CA VAL A 27 1.83 -26.98 20.55
C VAL A 27 2.90 -25.95 20.20
N THR A 28 2.64 -24.66 20.44
CA THR A 28 3.60 -23.57 20.18
C THR A 28 4.77 -23.60 21.15
N THR A 29 4.52 -23.96 22.42
CA THR A 29 5.54 -24.06 23.47
C THR A 29 6.49 -25.24 23.22
N ALA A 30 5.95 -26.40 22.84
CA ALA A 30 6.76 -27.58 22.52
C ALA A 30 7.63 -27.37 21.26
N ALA A 31 7.07 -26.78 20.21
CA ALA A 31 7.84 -26.45 19.01
C ALA A 31 8.89 -25.34 19.26
N GLY A 32 8.58 -24.37 20.14
CA GLY A 32 9.55 -23.37 20.60
C GLY A 32 10.74 -23.98 21.37
N ILE A 33 10.49 -25.01 22.20
CA ILE A 33 11.55 -25.74 22.92
C ILE A 33 12.41 -26.56 21.95
N VAL A 34 11.82 -27.26 20.98
CA VAL A 34 12.56 -28.02 19.96
C VAL A 34 13.45 -27.12 19.12
N CYS A 35 12.95 -25.93 18.72
CA CYS A 35 13.74 -24.96 17.96
C CYS A 35 14.91 -24.36 18.76
N ARG A 36 14.77 -24.25 20.09
CA ARG A 36 15.75 -23.61 20.97
C ARG A 36 16.80 -24.58 21.51
N GLU A 37 16.39 -25.81 21.83
CA GLU A 37 17.21 -26.77 22.59
C GLU A 37 17.62 -28.00 21.76
N CYS A 38 16.97 -28.27 20.61
CA CYS A 38 17.21 -29.50 19.83
C CYS A 38 17.78 -29.27 18.44
N LEU A 39 17.85 -28.02 17.94
CA LEU A 39 18.51 -27.68 16.68
C LEU A 39 19.95 -27.20 16.96
N PRO A 40 20.99 -27.79 16.33
CA PRO A 40 22.36 -27.36 16.53
C PRO A 40 22.59 -25.93 16.00
N SER A 41 23.39 -25.15 16.71
CA SER A 41 23.73 -23.74 16.42
C SER A 41 24.62 -23.54 15.18
N HIS A 42 24.99 -24.60 14.48
CA HIS A 42 25.75 -24.57 13.23
C HIS A 42 24.90 -25.15 12.08
N GLY A 43 24.75 -24.34 11.03
CA GLY A 43 23.75 -24.47 9.99
C GLY A 43 23.80 -25.75 9.15
N ASP A 44 22.69 -25.94 8.44
CA ASP A 44 22.46 -26.81 7.28
C ASP A 44 22.06 -28.28 7.49
N ALA A 45 22.26 -28.89 8.66
CA ALA A 45 21.92 -30.32 8.83
C ALA A 45 20.40 -30.64 8.84
N LEU A 46 19.54 -29.68 9.21
CA LEU A 46 18.10 -29.90 9.45
C LEU A 46 17.20 -28.78 8.90
N SER A 47 17.62 -28.08 7.84
CA SER A 47 16.84 -26.99 7.21
C SER A 47 15.42 -27.43 6.80
N HIS A 48 15.26 -28.68 6.36
CA HIS A 48 13.97 -29.29 6.03
C HIS A 48 13.04 -29.47 7.25
N VAL A 49 13.58 -29.83 8.42
CA VAL A 49 12.80 -29.96 9.66
C VAL A 49 12.36 -28.59 10.18
N VAL A 50 13.24 -27.58 10.08
CA VAL A 50 12.89 -26.19 10.38
C VAL A 50 11.80 -25.68 9.45
N ALA A 51 11.87 -26.00 8.15
CA ALA A 51 10.85 -25.63 7.17
C ALA A 51 9.50 -26.31 7.47
N LEU A 52 9.51 -27.59 7.86
CA LEU A 52 8.31 -28.33 8.24
C LEU A 52 7.69 -27.81 9.54
N LEU A 53 8.51 -27.49 10.55
CA LEU A 53 8.04 -26.91 11.81
C LEU A 53 7.49 -25.49 11.62
N ALA A 54 8.13 -24.67 10.78
CA ALA A 54 7.63 -23.35 10.40
C ALA A 54 6.31 -23.46 9.62
N ALA A 55 6.18 -24.42 8.70
CA ALA A 55 4.95 -24.69 7.97
C ALA A 55 3.83 -25.25 8.86
N PHE A 56 4.17 -25.99 9.92
CA PHE A 56 3.22 -26.56 10.87
C PHE A 56 2.74 -25.53 11.92
N LEU A 57 3.61 -24.61 12.34
CA LEU A 57 3.28 -23.54 13.28
C LEU A 57 2.62 -22.31 12.63
N ASP A 58 2.70 -22.16 11.31
CA ASP A 58 1.91 -21.18 10.55
C ASP A 58 0.54 -21.79 10.22
N PRO A 59 -0.56 -21.46 10.94
CA PRO A 59 -1.87 -21.66 10.37
C PRO A 59 -1.95 -20.78 9.11
N LEU A 60 -2.26 -21.41 7.98
CA LEU A 60 -2.49 -20.85 6.64
C LEU A 60 -2.83 -19.34 6.57
N PRO A 61 -2.36 -18.67 5.51
CA PRO A 61 -2.14 -17.23 5.48
C PRO A 61 -3.43 -16.49 5.77
N ARG A 62 -3.42 -15.63 6.79
CA ARG A 62 -4.44 -14.57 6.83
C ARG A 62 -4.31 -13.82 5.51
N GLU A 63 -5.40 -13.68 4.77
CA GLU A 63 -5.43 -12.85 3.57
C GLU A 63 -4.69 -11.53 3.81
N ASN A 64 -3.92 -11.09 2.81
CA ASN A 64 -3.20 -9.82 2.82
C ASN A 64 -1.98 -9.73 3.77
N GLN A 65 -1.36 -10.83 4.22
CA GLN A 65 -0.10 -10.75 4.99
C GLN A 65 1.04 -10.12 4.20
N LEU A 66 1.23 -10.52 2.93
CA LEU A 66 2.24 -9.91 2.06
C LEU A 66 1.99 -8.40 1.89
N PHE A 67 0.74 -8.02 1.62
CA PHE A 67 0.32 -6.62 1.58
C PHE A 67 0.61 -5.87 2.89
N LYS A 68 0.27 -6.44 4.05
CA LYS A 68 0.55 -5.83 5.36
C LYS A 68 2.04 -5.68 5.61
N ALA A 69 2.84 -6.68 5.25
CA ALA A 69 4.30 -6.65 5.37
C ALA A 69 4.88 -5.55 4.48
N CYS A 70 4.46 -5.47 3.21
CA CYS A 70 4.88 -4.43 2.27
C CYS A 70 4.46 -3.03 2.72
N LYS A 71 3.22 -2.87 3.20
CA LYS A 71 2.70 -1.60 3.74
C LYS A 71 3.45 -1.15 4.99
N SER A 72 3.80 -2.09 5.86
CA SER A 72 4.43 -1.82 7.16
C SER A 72 5.96 -1.75 7.10
N GLY A 73 6.58 -2.03 5.94
CA GLY A 73 8.02 -1.86 5.75
C GLY A 73 8.88 -3.01 6.24
N TYR A 74 8.33 -4.23 6.26
CA TYR A 74 9.06 -5.40 6.76
C TYR A 74 10.33 -5.64 5.92
N SER A 75 11.32 -6.29 6.53
CA SER A 75 12.55 -6.65 5.81
C SER A 75 12.24 -7.61 4.67
N VAL A 76 13.00 -7.48 3.57
CA VAL A 76 12.95 -8.41 2.42
C VAL A 76 13.15 -9.86 2.85
N ARG A 77 13.93 -10.11 3.92
CA ARG A 77 14.12 -11.45 4.50
C ARG A 77 12.83 -12.11 4.98
N VAL A 78 11.84 -11.31 5.39
CA VAL A 78 10.51 -11.78 5.81
C VAL A 78 9.57 -11.81 4.60
N ILE A 79 9.66 -10.82 3.71
CA ILE A 79 8.77 -10.69 2.55
C ILE A 79 9.02 -11.77 1.50
N ALA A 80 10.27 -12.10 1.19
CA ALA A 80 10.61 -13.10 0.17
C ALA A 80 10.01 -14.49 0.44
N PRO A 81 10.16 -15.10 1.63
CA PRO A 81 9.51 -16.37 1.93
C PRO A 81 7.98 -16.26 2.02
N LEU A 82 7.43 -15.11 2.42
CA LEU A 82 5.97 -14.88 2.39
C LEU A 82 5.42 -14.87 0.95
N ALA A 83 6.13 -14.23 0.03
CA ALA A 83 5.74 -14.19 -1.39
C ALA A 83 5.86 -15.56 -2.08
N ALA A 84 6.90 -16.34 -1.76
CA ALA A 84 7.09 -17.69 -2.31
C ALA A 84 6.03 -18.71 -1.86
N ARG A 85 5.29 -18.40 -0.78
CA ARG A 85 4.25 -19.25 -0.21
C ARG A 85 2.84 -18.88 -0.66
N ASP A 86 2.69 -17.83 -1.46
CA ASP A 86 1.39 -17.38 -1.93
C ASP A 86 0.81 -18.37 -2.96
N PRO A 87 -0.41 -18.91 -2.74
CA PRO A 87 -1.01 -19.93 -3.61
C PRO A 87 -1.54 -19.36 -4.94
N TYR A 88 -1.58 -18.03 -5.12
CA TYR A 88 -2.10 -17.42 -6.34
C TYR A 88 -1.00 -17.19 -7.39
N PRO A 89 -1.30 -17.43 -8.68
CA PRO A 89 -0.31 -17.31 -9.77
C PRO A 89 0.18 -15.89 -10.05
N ASN A 90 -0.29 -14.89 -9.29
CA ASN A 90 0.23 -13.53 -9.34
C ASN A 90 0.22 -12.89 -7.93
N PRO A 91 1.23 -13.17 -7.08
CA PRO A 91 1.34 -12.56 -5.74
C PRO A 91 1.54 -11.03 -5.77
N PHE A 92 1.80 -10.47 -6.95
CA PHE A 92 1.92 -9.04 -7.20
C PHE A 92 0.58 -8.37 -7.57
N ARG A 93 -0.51 -9.14 -7.63
CA ARG A 93 -1.84 -8.61 -7.96
C ARG A 93 -2.34 -7.66 -6.88
N TYR A 94 -2.41 -6.41 -7.31
CA TYR A 94 -3.16 -5.30 -6.73
C TYR A 94 -2.78 -4.98 -5.29
N ASN A 95 -2.03 -3.90 -5.19
CA ASN A 95 -1.74 -3.13 -3.98
C ASN A 95 -0.42 -3.43 -3.25
N VAL A 96 0.36 -4.48 -3.53
CA VAL A 96 1.65 -4.67 -2.82
C VAL A 96 2.69 -3.63 -3.25
N VAL A 97 2.85 -3.43 -4.57
CA VAL A 97 3.72 -2.37 -5.14
C VAL A 97 3.19 -1.00 -4.73
N GLN A 98 1.88 -0.79 -4.88
CA GLN A 98 1.22 0.45 -4.49
C GLN A 98 1.39 0.75 -2.98
N ALA A 99 1.26 -0.24 -2.11
CA ALA A 99 1.39 -0.08 -0.66
C ALA A 99 2.83 0.24 -0.26
N ALA A 100 3.80 -0.45 -0.84
CA ALA A 100 5.21 -0.13 -0.64
C ALA A 100 5.51 1.30 -1.11
N ALA A 101 5.00 1.71 -2.28
CA ALA A 101 5.19 3.06 -2.81
C ALA A 101 4.48 4.14 -1.97
N ARG A 102 3.23 3.91 -1.56
CA ARG A 102 2.49 4.78 -0.62
C ARG A 102 3.25 4.95 0.70
N ALA A 103 3.85 3.89 1.20
CA ALA A 103 4.57 3.90 2.47
C ALA A 103 6.02 4.41 2.34
N GLY A 104 6.55 4.51 1.12
CA GLY A 104 7.92 4.97 0.84
C GLY A 104 8.99 3.89 1.00
N HIS A 105 8.62 2.61 0.97
CA HIS A 105 9.56 1.51 1.23
C HIS A 105 10.34 1.11 -0.02
N VAL A 106 11.34 1.91 -0.38
CA VAL A 106 12.18 1.72 -1.59
C VAL A 106 12.88 0.36 -1.61
N HIS A 107 13.31 -0.16 -0.45
CA HIS A 107 13.94 -1.50 -0.38
C HIS A 107 12.98 -2.62 -0.80
N ILE A 108 11.70 -2.48 -0.48
CA ILE A 108 10.66 -3.43 -0.92
C ILE A 108 10.38 -3.24 -2.40
N LEU A 109 10.27 -1.99 -2.89
CA LEU A 109 10.07 -1.73 -4.31
C LEU A 109 11.22 -2.27 -5.17
N ARG A 110 12.47 -2.12 -4.71
CA ARG A 110 13.64 -2.71 -5.37
C ARG A 110 13.51 -4.22 -5.46
N TRP A 111 13.26 -4.89 -4.33
CA TRP A 111 13.06 -6.33 -4.31
C TRP A 111 11.89 -6.77 -5.21
N LEU A 112 10.76 -6.04 -5.17
CA LEU A 112 9.62 -6.30 -6.03
C LEU A 112 10.02 -6.17 -7.51
N SER A 113 10.77 -5.14 -7.90
CA SER A 113 11.21 -4.95 -9.29
C SER A 113 12.16 -6.03 -9.81
N GLU A 114 13.01 -6.58 -8.95
CA GLU A 114 13.94 -7.66 -9.30
C GLU A 114 13.22 -9.01 -9.47
N ASN A 115 12.06 -9.17 -8.82
CA ASN A 115 11.27 -10.41 -8.81
C ASN A 115 9.98 -10.29 -9.63
N ASP A 116 9.76 -9.14 -10.28
CA ASP A 116 8.60 -8.87 -11.12
C ASP A 116 8.91 -9.32 -12.55
N GLU A 117 8.28 -10.42 -12.99
CA GLU A 117 8.34 -10.91 -14.38
C GLU A 117 7.50 -10.02 -15.33
N GLY A 118 7.53 -8.70 -15.17
CA GLY A 118 6.78 -7.73 -15.98
C GLY A 118 5.27 -7.69 -15.70
N ARG A 119 4.82 -8.09 -14.49
CA ARG A 119 3.41 -8.19 -14.11
C ARG A 119 2.95 -7.08 -13.15
N GLY A 120 3.85 -6.26 -12.62
CA GLY A 120 3.53 -5.20 -11.68
C GLY A 120 2.84 -4.01 -12.32
N GLU A 121 1.77 -3.51 -11.71
CA GLU A 121 1.10 -2.27 -12.12
C GLU A 121 1.80 -1.05 -11.53
N TRP A 122 2.97 -0.71 -12.08
CA TRP A 122 3.85 0.33 -11.54
C TRP A 122 3.32 1.76 -11.72
N GLN A 123 2.37 1.98 -12.65
CA GLN A 123 1.68 3.27 -12.80
C GLN A 123 0.98 3.71 -11.51
N LEU A 124 0.40 2.77 -10.77
CA LEU A 124 -0.23 3.07 -9.47
C LEU A 124 0.82 3.37 -8.39
N ALA A 125 2.05 2.88 -8.55
CA ALA A 125 3.15 3.12 -7.62
C ALA A 125 3.62 4.58 -7.69
N SER A 126 3.86 5.12 -8.88
CA SER A 126 4.26 6.53 -9.08
C SER A 126 3.16 7.48 -8.60
N GLN A 127 1.90 7.21 -8.96
CA GLN A 127 0.74 7.97 -8.49
C GLN A 127 0.63 7.96 -6.95
N SER A 128 0.81 6.80 -6.32
CA SER A 128 0.73 6.70 -4.86
C SER A 128 1.92 7.37 -4.18
N ALA A 129 3.13 7.24 -4.74
CA ALA A 129 4.31 7.93 -4.22
C ALA A 129 4.10 9.45 -4.26
N ALA A 130 3.58 9.99 -5.36
CA ALA A 130 3.24 11.40 -5.49
C ALA A 130 2.14 11.82 -4.49
N LEU A 131 1.02 11.09 -4.43
CA LEU A 131 -0.08 11.38 -3.53
C LEU A 131 0.34 11.39 -2.05
N TYR A 132 1.29 10.53 -1.65
CA TYR A 132 1.74 10.40 -0.27
C TYR A 132 3.05 11.13 0.06
N GLY A 133 3.54 12.00 -0.84
CA GLY A 133 4.71 12.82 -0.56
C GLY A 133 6.02 12.02 -0.47
N ARG A 134 6.15 10.93 -1.24
CA ARG A 134 7.31 10.03 -1.22
C ARG A 134 8.32 10.40 -2.30
N LEU A 135 9.00 11.54 -2.13
CA LEU A 135 9.98 12.04 -3.10
C LEU A 135 11.10 11.02 -3.40
N GLU A 136 11.66 10.36 -2.38
CA GLU A 136 12.68 9.32 -2.58
C GLU A 136 12.17 8.16 -3.46
N THR A 137 10.90 7.78 -3.30
CA THR A 137 10.27 6.76 -4.14
C THR A 137 10.07 7.25 -5.57
N ILE A 138 9.69 8.51 -5.77
CA ILE A 138 9.58 9.13 -7.10
C ILE A 138 10.95 9.14 -7.81
N GLN A 139 12.00 9.55 -7.12
CA GLN A 139 13.38 9.56 -7.63
C GLN A 139 13.83 8.15 -8.02
N TRP A 140 13.64 7.18 -7.12
CA TRP A 140 13.98 5.79 -7.40
C TRP A 140 13.19 5.21 -8.57
N LEU A 141 11.89 5.48 -8.65
CA LEU A 141 11.06 5.04 -9.78
C LEU A 141 11.55 5.65 -11.09
N HIS A 142 12.00 6.91 -11.12
CA HIS A 142 12.46 7.55 -12.34
C HIS A 142 13.75 6.95 -12.88
N GLU A 143 14.70 6.65 -11.99
CA GLU A 143 15.97 6.02 -12.36
C GLU A 143 15.79 4.59 -12.88
N ASN A 144 14.82 3.85 -12.33
CA ASN A 144 14.68 2.42 -12.57
C ASN A 144 13.56 2.08 -13.56
N ARG A 145 12.59 2.99 -13.80
CA ARG A 145 11.37 2.71 -14.57
C ARG A 145 10.92 3.88 -15.45
N LYS A 146 10.71 3.60 -16.75
CA LYS A 146 10.23 4.59 -17.73
C LYS A 146 8.75 4.46 -18.09
N ASP A 147 8.13 3.32 -17.77
CA ASP A 147 6.80 2.89 -18.23
C ASP A 147 5.65 3.25 -17.27
N CYS A 148 5.93 3.91 -16.14
CA CYS A 148 4.96 4.12 -15.06
C CYS A 148 4.50 5.57 -14.86
N TRP A 149 4.65 6.44 -15.86
CA TRP A 149 4.43 7.88 -15.72
C TRP A 149 3.22 8.37 -16.52
N SER A 150 2.53 9.37 -15.96
CA SER A 150 1.41 10.06 -16.61
C SER A 150 1.21 11.43 -15.96
N THR A 151 0.41 12.29 -16.60
CA THR A 151 0.00 13.60 -16.05
C THR A 151 -0.65 13.49 -14.67
N ALA A 152 -1.30 12.36 -14.39
CA ALA A 152 -1.92 12.09 -13.09
C ALA A 152 -0.94 12.17 -11.92
N VAL A 153 0.35 11.87 -12.13
CA VAL A 153 1.35 11.89 -11.05
C VAL A 153 1.53 13.32 -10.51
N MET A 154 1.69 14.31 -11.40
CA MET A 154 1.82 15.71 -11.00
C MET A 154 0.50 16.27 -10.47
N ASN A 155 -0.64 15.91 -11.06
CA ASN A 155 -1.97 16.29 -10.56
C ASN A 155 -2.18 15.82 -9.11
N LEU A 156 -1.82 14.57 -8.79
CA LEU A 156 -1.97 14.02 -7.43
C LEU A 156 -1.01 14.64 -6.41
N ALA A 157 0.21 15.00 -6.84
CA ALA A 157 1.14 15.76 -6.00
C ALA A 157 0.57 17.15 -5.68
N ALA A 158 0.02 17.84 -6.69
CA ALA A 158 -0.57 19.16 -6.54
C ALA A 158 -1.83 19.13 -5.65
N LEU A 159 -2.70 18.15 -5.84
CA LEU A 159 -3.89 17.90 -5.01
C LEU A 159 -3.56 17.73 -3.52
N LYS A 160 -2.34 17.27 -3.19
CA LYS A 160 -1.89 17.07 -1.80
C LYS A 160 -0.92 18.12 -1.29
N GLY A 161 -0.61 19.13 -2.11
CA GLY A 161 0.27 20.22 -1.69
C GLY A 161 1.75 19.83 -1.65
N HIS A 162 2.16 18.75 -2.31
CA HIS A 162 3.55 18.30 -2.34
C HIS A 162 4.36 19.09 -3.38
N LEU A 163 4.64 20.36 -3.08
CA LEU A 163 5.33 21.28 -3.98
C LEU A 163 6.71 20.77 -4.42
N ASP A 164 7.44 20.12 -3.51
CA ASP A 164 8.74 19.51 -3.78
C ASP A 164 8.67 18.46 -4.90
N ILE A 165 7.63 17.61 -4.88
CA ILE A 165 7.38 16.62 -5.92
C ILE A 165 6.94 17.29 -7.22
N VAL A 166 6.08 18.32 -7.17
CA VAL A 166 5.66 19.08 -8.36
C VAL A 166 6.87 19.69 -9.08
N GLN A 167 7.74 20.38 -8.33
CA GLN A 167 8.97 20.98 -8.85
C GLN A 167 9.91 19.92 -9.42
N TRP A 168 10.09 18.82 -8.70
CA TRP A 168 10.96 17.74 -9.14
C TRP A 168 10.45 17.08 -10.43
N LEU A 169 9.15 16.79 -10.50
CA LEU A 169 8.52 16.23 -11.70
C LEU A 169 8.66 17.18 -12.88
N HIS A 170 8.42 18.47 -12.69
CA HIS A 170 8.59 19.45 -13.77
C HIS A 170 10.02 19.52 -14.31
N ALA A 171 11.02 19.47 -13.44
CA ALA A 171 12.42 19.57 -13.84
C ALA A 171 12.97 18.30 -14.51
N ASN A 172 12.40 17.13 -14.23
CA ASN A 172 12.96 15.83 -14.62
C ASN A 172 12.07 15.03 -15.58
N ARG A 173 10.85 15.49 -15.85
CA ARG A 173 9.84 14.74 -16.62
C ARG A 173 9.06 15.64 -17.59
N GLU A 174 8.63 15.05 -18.70
CA GLU A 174 7.99 15.77 -19.80
C GLU A 174 6.46 15.57 -19.85
N GLU A 175 5.91 14.59 -19.13
CA GLU A 175 4.48 14.28 -19.15
C GLU A 175 3.62 15.48 -18.71
N GLY A 176 4.14 16.33 -17.82
CA GLY A 176 3.47 17.54 -17.35
C GLY A 176 2.27 17.28 -16.44
N CYS A 177 1.30 18.19 -16.48
CA CYS A 177 0.04 18.11 -15.73
C CYS A 177 -1.15 18.47 -16.62
N THR A 178 -2.35 18.46 -16.04
CA THR A 178 -3.54 19.05 -16.66
C THR A 178 -4.06 20.21 -15.80
N VAL A 179 -5.11 20.89 -16.25
CA VAL A 179 -5.82 21.93 -15.47
C VAL A 179 -6.25 21.44 -14.08
N GLU A 180 -6.43 20.13 -13.91
CA GLU A 180 -6.77 19.51 -12.62
C GLU A 180 -5.70 19.76 -11.56
N ALA A 181 -4.42 19.90 -11.93
CA ALA A 181 -3.37 20.17 -10.94
C ALA A 181 -3.62 21.48 -10.19
N MET A 182 -3.92 22.56 -10.92
CA MET A 182 -4.16 23.87 -10.32
C MET A 182 -5.57 23.96 -9.69
N ASP A 183 -6.58 23.35 -10.33
CA ASP A 183 -7.94 23.27 -9.78
C ASP A 183 -7.96 22.53 -8.43
N GLU A 184 -7.31 21.37 -8.34
CA GLU A 184 -7.29 20.57 -7.13
C GLU A 184 -6.39 21.18 -6.04
N ALA A 185 -5.25 21.77 -6.41
CA ALA A 185 -4.44 22.53 -5.46
C ALA A 185 -5.23 23.69 -4.85
N ALA A 186 -5.98 24.43 -5.67
CA ALA A 186 -6.84 25.52 -5.20
C ALA A 186 -7.99 25.02 -4.31
N SER A 187 -8.66 23.94 -4.73
CA SER A 187 -9.74 23.27 -3.98
C SER A 187 -9.29 22.76 -2.60
N HIS A 188 -7.99 22.48 -2.41
CA HIS A 188 -7.43 22.03 -1.14
C HIS A 188 -6.63 23.12 -0.39
N GLY A 189 -6.60 24.35 -0.90
CA GLY A 189 -5.98 25.49 -0.23
C GLY A 189 -4.45 25.56 -0.34
N HIS A 190 -3.86 24.82 -1.27
CA HIS A 190 -2.40 24.75 -1.49
C HIS A 190 -1.90 25.94 -2.33
N LEU A 191 -1.93 27.15 -1.75
CA LEU A 191 -1.60 28.41 -2.43
C LEU A 191 -0.19 28.42 -3.03
N ASP A 192 0.78 27.83 -2.35
CA ASP A 192 2.16 27.71 -2.81
C ASP A 192 2.27 26.90 -4.11
N VAL A 193 1.55 25.78 -4.19
CA VAL A 193 1.43 24.99 -5.43
C VAL A 193 0.68 25.75 -6.51
N VAL A 194 -0.42 26.43 -6.19
CA VAL A 194 -1.19 27.24 -7.16
C VAL A 194 -0.31 28.32 -7.79
N ARG A 195 0.43 29.07 -6.97
CA ARG A 195 1.36 30.10 -7.45
C ARG A 195 2.43 29.51 -8.34
N TRP A 196 3.07 28.43 -7.89
CA TRP A 196 4.15 27.83 -8.63
C TRP A 196 3.67 27.27 -9.98
N LEU A 197 2.51 26.59 -10.01
CA LEU A 197 1.91 26.10 -11.24
C LEU A 197 1.57 27.25 -12.19
N HIS A 198 1.00 28.35 -11.71
CA HIS A 198 0.70 29.51 -12.56
C HIS A 198 1.96 30.14 -13.17
N GLU A 199 3.04 30.25 -12.41
CA GLU A 199 4.28 30.88 -12.85
C GLU A 199 5.09 29.99 -13.82
N ASN A 200 4.95 28.66 -13.74
CA ASN A 200 5.83 27.72 -14.44
C ASN A 200 5.11 26.82 -15.46
N ARG A 201 3.77 26.79 -15.48
CA ARG A 201 2.94 25.94 -16.34
C ARG A 201 1.91 26.77 -17.09
N GLN A 202 1.53 26.29 -18.28
CA GLN A 202 0.65 27.02 -19.22
C GLN A 202 -0.79 26.49 -19.19
N GLU A 203 -1.03 25.35 -18.52
CA GLU A 203 -2.33 24.70 -18.43
C GLU A 203 -3.36 25.60 -17.73
N GLY A 204 -2.94 26.34 -16.70
CA GLY A 204 -3.81 27.23 -15.92
C GLY A 204 -4.84 26.47 -15.07
N CYS A 205 -5.93 27.15 -14.76
CA CYS A 205 -7.05 26.62 -13.97
C CYS A 205 -8.39 26.91 -14.64
N THR A 206 -9.43 26.15 -14.26
CA THR A 206 -10.81 26.39 -14.69
C THR A 206 -11.58 27.21 -13.66
N THR A 207 -12.89 27.39 -13.86
CA THR A 207 -13.75 28.03 -12.84
C THR A 207 -13.81 27.22 -11.54
N LYS A 208 -13.58 25.89 -11.61
CA LYS A 208 -13.58 24.99 -10.45
C LYS A 208 -12.59 25.42 -9.37
N ALA A 209 -11.40 25.92 -9.74
CA ALA A 209 -10.43 26.42 -8.77
C ALA A 209 -11.03 27.47 -7.84
N MET A 210 -11.73 28.47 -8.41
CA MET A 210 -12.35 29.56 -7.65
C MET A 210 -13.57 29.05 -6.86
N ASP A 211 -14.46 28.30 -7.52
CA ASP A 211 -15.71 27.85 -6.93
C ASP A 211 -15.45 26.95 -5.71
N CYS A 212 -14.57 25.94 -5.86
CA CYS A 212 -14.22 25.02 -4.78
C CYS A 212 -13.39 25.68 -3.68
N ALA A 213 -12.44 26.57 -4.02
CA ALA A 213 -11.70 27.32 -3.00
C ALA A 213 -12.62 28.21 -2.16
N THR A 214 -13.64 28.80 -2.79
CA THR A 214 -14.66 29.62 -2.10
C THR A 214 -15.56 28.75 -1.22
N GLU A 215 -16.10 27.65 -1.76
CA GLU A 215 -16.97 26.72 -1.02
C GLU A 215 -16.26 26.17 0.23
N ARG A 216 -14.95 25.92 0.14
CA ARG A 216 -14.13 25.36 1.22
C ARG A 216 -13.46 26.40 2.11
N GLY A 217 -13.68 27.69 1.85
CA GLY A 217 -13.18 28.78 2.68
C GLY A 217 -11.67 29.02 2.58
N HIS A 218 -11.03 28.64 1.48
CA HIS A 218 -9.61 28.89 1.21
C HIS A 218 -9.37 30.33 0.76
N LEU A 219 -9.59 31.29 1.68
CA LEU A 219 -9.62 32.72 1.40
C LEU A 219 -8.35 33.24 0.71
N GLU A 220 -7.18 32.77 1.10
CA GLU A 220 -5.90 33.22 0.51
C GLU A 220 -5.76 32.77 -0.94
N VAL A 221 -6.26 31.57 -1.28
CA VAL A 221 -6.33 31.10 -2.67
C VAL A 221 -7.33 31.93 -3.47
N VAL A 222 -8.52 32.20 -2.92
CA VAL A 222 -9.55 33.02 -3.58
C VAL A 222 -9.04 34.43 -3.90
N LYS A 223 -8.46 35.12 -2.91
CA LYS A 223 -7.86 36.45 -3.11
C LYS A 223 -6.81 36.43 -4.20
N TRP A 224 -5.94 35.42 -4.18
CA TRP A 224 -4.88 35.28 -5.17
C TRP A 224 -5.44 35.01 -6.57
N LEU A 225 -6.38 34.06 -6.72
CA LEU A 225 -7.01 33.75 -8.00
C LEU A 225 -7.79 34.95 -8.56
N GLN A 226 -8.42 35.76 -7.70
CA GLN A 226 -9.12 36.96 -8.13
C GLN A 226 -8.14 38.00 -8.67
N ALA A 227 -7.05 38.26 -7.94
CA ALA A 227 -6.03 39.21 -8.37
C ALA A 227 -5.37 38.82 -9.71
N ASN A 228 -5.20 37.52 -9.98
CA ASN A 228 -4.53 37.04 -11.19
C ASN A 228 -5.49 36.75 -12.38
N ARG A 229 -6.82 36.84 -12.18
CA ARG A 229 -7.79 36.79 -13.29
C ARG A 229 -7.83 38.11 -14.05
N ASP A 230 -7.75 39.22 -13.33
CA ASP A 230 -7.86 40.57 -13.90
C ASP A 230 -6.67 40.88 -14.83
N ASP A 231 -5.48 40.33 -14.56
CA ASP A 231 -4.29 40.48 -15.40
C ASP A 231 -4.41 39.81 -16.79
N THR A 232 -5.18 38.72 -16.91
CA THR A 232 -5.39 38.04 -18.21
C THR A 232 -6.37 38.77 -19.13
N SER A 233 -7.14 39.73 -18.61
CA SER A 233 -8.06 40.57 -19.40
C SER A 233 -7.38 41.81 -20.02
N HIS A 234 -6.08 41.98 -19.80
CA HIS A 234 -5.30 43.15 -20.23
C HIS A 234 -4.07 42.80 -21.10
N LEU A 235 -3.97 41.58 -21.61
CA LEU A 235 -2.98 41.26 -22.66
C LEU A 235 -3.58 41.51 -24.06
N PRO A 236 -2.91 42.31 -24.91
CA PRO A 236 -3.41 42.77 -26.21
C PRO A 236 -3.53 41.67 -27.29
#